data_AF-A0A2W7KL24-F1
#
_entry.id   AF-A0A2W7KL24-F1
#
_cell.length_a   1.000
_cell.length_b   1.000
_cell.length_c   1.000
_cell.angle_alpha   90.00
_cell.angle_beta   90.00
_cell.angle_gamma   90.00
#
_symmetry.space_group_name_H-M   'P 1'
#
loop_
_entity.id
_entity.type
_entity.pdbx_description
1 polymer ?
#
loop_
_entity_poly.entity_id
_entity_poly.type
_entity_poly.pdbx_seq_one_letter_code
_entity_poly.pdbx_strand_id
1 'polypeptide(L)'
;MARTHRIAVLPGDGIGKETVPEGLRVLDAAARRFGFNLELKHFDWSCETYKETGRMMPEDGLDQLRTSDSVFLGAVGWPGVPDHISLWGLLIPMRRGFDQYISLRPCKLMPGTRTPLAGRTPADIDFIVVRENTEGEYSSSGGRMFPGTPREFVTQDSVFTRVGCDRVMKYAFELAMTRKRRKVTSATKSNGITFTMPYWDERFAEMAAQYPGITTDQFHIDILCAHFVQHPDWFDVVVGSNLFGDILSDLGPAVAGSIGIAPSANINPERAHPSMFEPVHGSAPDIAGKNICNPIGQIWSGAMMLEHLGEAAAAAAILDAIERLLAEGGPRTRDLGGQASTQDVGRALAEAVAQG
;
A
#
# COMPACT_ATOMS: atom_id res chain seq x y z
N MET A 1 4.93 13.65 -29.59
CA MET A 1 3.56 13.23 -29.23
C MET A 1 3.52 13.11 -27.71
N ALA A 2 2.43 13.52 -27.06
CA ALA A 2 2.27 13.33 -25.61
C ALA A 2 2.34 11.84 -25.27
N ARG A 3 3.03 11.48 -24.19
CA ARG A 3 3.13 10.09 -23.73
C ARG A 3 1.76 9.62 -23.26
N THR A 4 1.35 8.41 -23.64
CA THR A 4 0.09 7.80 -23.21
C THR A 4 0.40 6.61 -22.31
N HIS A 5 -0.24 6.55 -21.15
CA HIS A 5 -0.14 5.43 -20.21
C HIS A 5 -1.49 4.70 -20.13
N ARG A 6 -1.48 3.38 -20.32
CA ARG A 6 -2.67 2.52 -20.24
C ARG A 6 -2.87 2.05 -18.80
N ILE A 7 -3.96 2.46 -18.17
CA ILE A 7 -4.25 2.19 -16.77
C ILE A 7 -5.45 1.25 -16.67
N ALA A 8 -5.24 0.08 -16.05
CA ALA A 8 -6.34 -0.77 -15.63
C ALA A 8 -6.95 -0.21 -14.34
N VAL A 9 -8.24 0.12 -14.35
CA VAL A 9 -8.93 0.71 -13.21
C VAL A 9 -9.89 -0.32 -12.60
N LEU A 10 -9.67 -0.65 -11.32
CA LEU A 10 -10.48 -1.60 -10.57
C LEU A 10 -11.04 -0.94 -9.32
N PRO A 11 -12.23 -0.33 -9.35
CA PRO A 11 -12.83 0.25 -8.16
C PRO A 11 -13.06 -0.77 -7.04
N GLY A 12 -13.38 -2.02 -7.41
CA GLY A 12 -13.65 -3.10 -6.48
C GLY A 12 -14.94 -2.86 -5.67
N ASP A 13 -14.84 -3.00 -4.37
CA ASP A 13 -15.95 -3.01 -3.42
C ASP A 13 -15.99 -1.75 -2.53
N GLY A 14 -17.18 -1.46 -2.00
CA GLY A 14 -17.40 -0.42 -0.99
C GLY A 14 -16.87 0.95 -1.37
N ILE A 15 -16.09 1.57 -0.49
CA ILE A 15 -15.56 2.92 -0.69
C ILE A 15 -14.57 3.02 -1.86
N GLY A 16 -14.08 1.90 -2.41
CA GLY A 16 -13.31 1.92 -3.66
C GLY A 16 -14.11 2.53 -4.82
N LYS A 17 -15.44 2.33 -4.85
CA LYS A 17 -16.36 2.95 -5.83
C LYS A 17 -16.53 4.47 -5.63
N GLU A 18 -16.15 5.01 -4.48
CA GLU A 18 -16.21 6.45 -4.17
C GLU A 18 -14.84 7.15 -4.32
N THR A 19 -13.77 6.48 -3.90
CA THR A 19 -12.42 7.06 -3.86
C THR A 19 -11.70 7.00 -5.22
N VAL A 20 -11.88 5.94 -6.00
CA VAL A 20 -11.26 5.81 -7.33
C VAL A 20 -11.67 6.94 -8.28
N PRO A 21 -12.95 7.34 -8.40
CA PRO A 21 -13.35 8.49 -9.20
C PRO A 21 -12.63 9.80 -8.81
N GLU A 22 -12.39 10.01 -7.52
CA GLU A 22 -11.67 11.20 -7.03
C GLU A 22 -10.17 11.11 -7.32
N GLY A 23 -9.57 9.91 -7.21
CA GLY A 23 -8.22 9.63 -7.69
C GLY A 23 -8.05 9.96 -9.18
N LEU A 24 -8.96 9.46 -10.03
CA LEU A 24 -8.95 9.72 -11.46
C LEU A 24 -9.14 11.21 -11.79
N ARG A 25 -9.96 11.94 -11.01
CA ARG A 25 -10.14 13.40 -11.19
C ARG A 25 -8.82 14.15 -11.00
N VAL A 26 -8.07 13.82 -9.96
CA VAL A 26 -6.77 14.45 -9.70
C VAL A 26 -5.72 14.04 -10.73
N LEU A 27 -5.73 12.77 -11.14
CA LEU A 27 -4.84 12.26 -12.20
C LEU A 27 -5.09 12.94 -13.55
N ASP A 28 -6.35 13.19 -13.93
CA ASP A 28 -6.71 13.96 -15.14
C ASP A 28 -6.22 15.42 -15.07
N ALA A 29 -6.38 16.08 -13.92
CA ALA A 29 -5.85 17.43 -13.71
C ALA A 29 -4.32 17.48 -13.87
N ALA A 30 -3.61 16.49 -13.31
CA ALA A 30 -2.16 16.35 -13.46
C ALA A 30 -1.77 16.07 -14.92
N ALA A 31 -2.46 15.13 -15.59
CA ALA A 31 -2.22 14.78 -16.99
C ALA A 31 -2.30 16.00 -17.93
N ARG A 32 -3.34 16.82 -17.76
CA ARG A 32 -3.53 18.06 -18.54
C ARG A 32 -2.45 19.09 -18.26
N ARG A 33 -2.07 19.28 -16.99
CA ARG A 33 -1.05 20.25 -16.60
C ARG A 33 0.34 19.87 -17.10
N PHE A 34 0.70 18.60 -17.04
CA PHE A 34 2.04 18.12 -17.35
C PHE A 34 2.20 17.54 -18.77
N GLY A 35 1.12 17.43 -19.54
CA GLY A 35 1.19 17.12 -20.97
C GLY A 35 1.35 15.64 -21.31
N PHE A 36 0.72 14.75 -20.54
CA PHE A 36 0.61 13.31 -20.84
C PHE A 36 -0.85 12.87 -20.89
N ASN A 37 -1.11 11.67 -21.40
CA ASN A 37 -2.45 11.09 -21.50
C ASN A 37 -2.57 9.83 -20.63
N LEU A 38 -3.77 9.60 -20.11
CA LEU A 38 -4.14 8.36 -19.44
C LEU A 38 -5.25 7.68 -20.26
N GLU A 39 -4.98 6.48 -20.75
CA GLU A 39 -5.97 5.61 -21.38
C GLU A 39 -6.51 4.65 -20.31
N LEU A 40 -7.76 4.84 -19.91
CA LEU A 40 -8.35 4.11 -18.80
C LEU A 40 -9.18 2.92 -19.31
N LYS A 41 -8.87 1.71 -18.84
CA LYS A 41 -9.72 0.52 -19.02
C LYS A 41 -10.30 0.11 -17.68
N HIS A 42 -11.62 0.22 -17.55
CA HIS A 42 -12.32 -0.14 -16.32
C HIS A 42 -12.66 -1.64 -16.28
N PHE A 43 -12.47 -2.24 -15.11
CA PHE A 43 -12.89 -3.61 -14.80
C PHE A 43 -13.82 -3.57 -13.57
N ASP A 44 -14.90 -4.32 -13.62
CA ASP A 44 -15.95 -4.39 -12.61
C ASP A 44 -15.71 -5.49 -11.55
N TRP A 45 -14.53 -6.13 -11.58
CA TRP A 45 -14.12 -7.23 -10.73
C TRP A 45 -14.23 -6.88 -9.24
N SER A 46 -15.13 -7.60 -8.54
CA SER A 46 -15.57 -7.26 -7.19
C SER A 46 -16.25 -8.47 -6.52
N CYS A 47 -16.64 -8.33 -5.24
CA CYS A 47 -17.48 -9.33 -4.57
C CYS A 47 -18.87 -9.44 -5.20
N GLU A 48 -19.36 -8.41 -5.90
CA GLU A 48 -20.58 -8.45 -6.70
C GLU A 48 -20.41 -9.38 -7.91
N THR A 49 -19.33 -9.21 -8.68
CA THR A 49 -18.94 -10.13 -9.76
C THR A 49 -18.82 -11.58 -9.27
N TYR A 50 -18.26 -11.79 -8.08
CA TYR A 50 -18.15 -13.12 -7.48
C TYR A 50 -19.51 -13.74 -7.19
N LYS A 51 -20.48 -12.98 -6.69
CA LYS A 51 -21.83 -13.50 -6.42
C LYS A 51 -22.54 -13.91 -7.71
N GLU A 52 -22.28 -13.21 -8.82
CA GLU A 52 -22.89 -13.49 -10.12
C GLU A 52 -22.21 -14.64 -10.87
N THR A 53 -20.89 -14.73 -10.80
CA THR A 53 -20.08 -15.61 -11.67
C THR A 53 -19.37 -16.74 -10.92
N GLY A 54 -19.31 -16.67 -9.59
CA GLY A 54 -18.50 -17.57 -8.75
C GLY A 54 -16.99 -17.25 -8.76
N ARG A 55 -16.55 -16.15 -9.38
CA ARG A 55 -15.14 -15.77 -9.49
C ARG A 55 -14.94 -14.27 -9.27
N MET A 56 -13.86 -13.89 -8.61
CA MET A 56 -13.52 -12.48 -8.37
C MET A 56 -13.01 -11.77 -9.63
N MET A 57 -12.36 -12.51 -10.53
CA MET A 57 -11.93 -12.08 -11.87
C MET A 57 -12.08 -13.25 -12.86
N PRO A 58 -12.19 -13.00 -14.17
CA PRO A 58 -12.22 -14.07 -15.17
C PRO A 58 -10.88 -14.82 -15.21
N GLU A 59 -10.88 -16.03 -15.79
CA GLU A 59 -9.69 -16.89 -15.86
C GLU A 59 -8.51 -16.23 -16.61
N ASP A 60 -8.80 -15.43 -17.62
CA ASP A 60 -7.83 -14.65 -18.39
C ASP A 60 -7.51 -13.28 -17.75
N GLY A 61 -7.96 -13.03 -16.51
CA GLY A 61 -7.86 -11.71 -15.86
C GLY A 61 -6.43 -11.15 -15.82
N LEU A 62 -5.44 -11.99 -15.48
CA LEU A 62 -4.03 -11.57 -15.50
C LEU A 62 -3.53 -11.24 -16.92
N ASP A 63 -4.00 -11.96 -17.94
CA ASP A 63 -3.61 -11.67 -19.32
C ASP A 63 -4.24 -10.36 -19.80
N GLN A 64 -5.48 -10.07 -19.39
CA GLN A 64 -6.11 -8.78 -19.67
C GLN A 64 -5.34 -7.63 -19.02
N LEU A 65 -4.93 -7.77 -17.75
CA LEU A 65 -4.16 -6.74 -17.03
C LEU A 65 -2.74 -6.57 -17.55
N ARG A 66 -2.11 -7.62 -18.09
CA ARG A 66 -0.75 -7.58 -18.68
C ARG A 66 -0.61 -6.57 -19.82
N THR A 67 -1.72 -6.19 -20.45
CA THR A 67 -1.75 -5.19 -21.52
C THR A 67 -1.69 -3.74 -21.03
N SER A 68 -1.85 -3.50 -19.72
CA SER A 68 -1.78 -2.19 -19.10
C SER A 68 -0.35 -1.89 -18.63
N ASP A 69 -0.02 -0.60 -18.56
CA ASP A 69 1.26 -0.13 -18.03
C ASP A 69 1.22 -0.09 -16.48
N SER A 70 0.02 0.02 -15.90
CA SER A 70 -0.21 0.00 -14.45
C SER A 70 -1.63 -0.41 -14.10
N VAL A 71 -1.81 -0.87 -12.85
CA VAL A 71 -3.11 -1.20 -12.24
C VAL A 71 -3.42 -0.17 -11.14
N PHE A 72 -4.60 0.44 -11.19
CA PHE A 72 -5.11 1.38 -10.20
C PHE A 72 -6.35 0.78 -9.52
N LEU A 73 -6.17 0.33 -8.28
CA LEU A 73 -7.19 -0.42 -7.54
C LEU A 73 -7.73 0.41 -6.37
N GLY A 74 -9.03 0.24 -6.11
CA GLY A 74 -9.75 0.85 -4.99
C GLY A 74 -9.60 0.04 -3.71
N ALA A 75 -10.57 -0.83 -3.46
CA ALA A 75 -10.53 -1.76 -2.32
C ALA A 75 -11.32 -3.02 -2.65
N VAL A 76 -11.06 -4.13 -1.96
CA VAL A 76 -11.71 -5.42 -2.23
C VAL A 76 -12.15 -6.07 -0.93
N GLY A 77 -13.34 -6.67 -0.94
CA GLY A 77 -13.95 -7.35 0.20
C GLY A 77 -15.32 -6.76 0.53
N TRP A 78 -16.30 -7.62 0.78
CA TRP A 78 -17.66 -7.18 1.07
C TRP A 78 -18.41 -8.21 1.92
N PRO A 79 -19.28 -7.79 2.86
CA PRO A 79 -20.10 -8.70 3.64
C PRO A 79 -20.88 -9.70 2.74
N GLY A 80 -20.78 -10.97 3.11
CA GLY A 80 -21.37 -12.09 2.38
C GLY A 80 -20.41 -12.81 1.43
N VAL A 81 -19.18 -12.32 1.25
CA VAL A 81 -18.08 -13.08 0.63
C VAL A 81 -16.97 -13.23 1.67
N PRO A 82 -16.53 -14.46 2.01
CA PRO A 82 -15.44 -14.66 2.96
C PRO A 82 -14.15 -13.95 2.52
N ASP A 83 -13.45 -13.28 3.45
CA ASP A 83 -12.28 -12.44 3.13
C ASP A 83 -11.16 -13.22 2.44
N HIS A 84 -10.94 -14.48 2.82
CA HIS A 84 -9.95 -15.31 2.15
C HIS A 84 -10.32 -15.59 0.68
N ILE A 85 -11.60 -15.59 0.32
CA ILE A 85 -12.04 -15.76 -1.08
C ILE A 85 -11.81 -14.47 -1.86
N SER A 86 -12.21 -13.32 -1.32
CA SER A 86 -12.06 -12.04 -2.01
C SER A 86 -10.58 -11.67 -2.19
N LEU A 87 -9.77 -11.84 -1.15
CA LEU A 87 -8.34 -11.53 -1.18
C LEU A 87 -7.55 -12.48 -2.08
N TRP A 88 -7.76 -13.80 -1.95
CA TRP A 88 -7.04 -14.82 -2.75
C TRP A 88 -7.61 -15.02 -4.15
N GLY A 89 -8.81 -14.50 -4.43
CA GLY A 89 -9.41 -14.51 -5.75
C GLY A 89 -9.01 -13.34 -6.65
N LEU A 90 -8.44 -12.27 -6.08
CA LEU A 90 -8.15 -11.02 -6.81
C LEU A 90 -6.75 -10.46 -6.51
N LEU A 91 -6.51 -9.95 -5.30
CA LEU A 91 -5.27 -9.25 -4.95
C LEU A 91 -4.05 -10.18 -4.95
N ILE A 92 -4.12 -11.34 -4.29
CA ILE A 92 -2.97 -12.25 -4.23
C ILE A 92 -2.58 -12.80 -5.62
N PRO A 93 -3.52 -13.20 -6.50
CA PRO A 93 -3.20 -13.53 -7.88
C PRO A 93 -2.47 -12.42 -8.64
N MET A 94 -2.88 -11.15 -8.49
CA MET A 94 -2.16 -10.02 -9.11
C MET A 94 -0.75 -9.87 -8.52
N ARG A 95 -0.64 -9.84 -7.19
CA ARG A 95 0.65 -9.66 -6.50
C ARG A 95 1.67 -10.75 -6.87
N ARG A 96 1.24 -12.02 -6.87
CA ARG A 96 2.12 -13.16 -7.17
C ARG A 96 2.28 -13.40 -8.66
N GLY A 97 1.21 -13.31 -9.44
CA GLY A 97 1.22 -13.56 -10.88
C GLY A 97 2.00 -12.51 -11.67
N PHE A 98 2.12 -11.29 -11.14
CA PHE A 98 2.97 -10.22 -11.67
C PHE A 98 4.26 -10.00 -10.89
N ASP A 99 4.57 -10.88 -9.94
CA ASP A 99 5.77 -10.79 -9.10
C ASP A 99 6.00 -9.38 -8.54
N GLN A 100 4.94 -8.79 -7.99
CA GLN A 100 4.92 -7.46 -7.36
C GLN A 100 5.44 -7.56 -5.92
N TYR A 101 6.68 -8.03 -5.77
CA TYR A 101 7.26 -8.47 -4.51
C TYR A 101 7.58 -7.37 -3.49
N ILE A 102 7.49 -6.10 -3.92
CA ILE A 102 7.64 -4.94 -3.04
C ILE A 102 6.27 -4.32 -2.79
N SER A 103 5.84 -4.25 -1.53
CA SER A 103 4.73 -3.39 -1.11
C SER A 103 5.28 -2.18 -0.35
N LEU A 104 5.25 -1.00 -0.98
CA LEU A 104 5.66 0.26 -0.38
C LEU A 104 4.50 0.96 0.29
N ARG A 105 4.68 1.33 1.56
CA ARG A 105 3.66 1.98 2.37
C ARG A 105 4.26 3.15 3.15
N PRO A 106 4.30 4.35 2.56
CA PRO A 106 4.70 5.58 3.25
C PRO A 106 3.81 5.89 4.46
N CYS A 107 4.44 6.19 5.58
CA CYS A 107 3.81 6.56 6.84
C CYS A 107 4.26 7.98 7.20
N LYS A 108 3.43 8.98 6.90
CA LYS A 108 3.75 10.39 7.08
C LYS A 108 2.65 11.13 7.82
N LEU A 109 3.01 11.84 8.89
CA LEU A 109 2.11 12.81 9.51
C LEU A 109 2.05 14.05 8.63
N MET A 110 0.94 14.22 7.93
CA MET A 110 0.74 15.35 7.02
C MET A 110 0.66 16.69 7.76
N PRO A 111 1.22 17.78 7.19
CA PRO A 111 1.01 19.12 7.72
C PRO A 111 -0.47 19.45 7.93
N GLY A 112 -0.82 20.05 9.06
CA GLY A 112 -2.19 20.44 9.39
C GLY A 112 -3.11 19.32 9.88
N THR A 113 -2.69 18.05 9.85
CA THR A 113 -3.44 16.94 10.48
C THR A 113 -3.02 16.73 11.94
N ARG A 114 -3.73 15.85 12.64
CA ARG A 114 -3.46 15.51 14.04
C ARG A 114 -3.08 14.04 14.12
N THR A 115 -2.12 13.75 14.98
CA THR A 115 -1.76 12.39 15.40
C THR A 115 -2.39 12.09 16.76
N PRO A 116 -2.75 10.83 17.07
CA PRO A 116 -3.12 10.43 18.43
C PRO A 116 -1.94 10.50 19.42
N LEU A 117 -0.69 10.65 18.95
CA LEU A 117 0.51 10.71 19.78
C LEU A 117 0.72 12.13 20.36
N ALA A 118 0.90 12.20 21.67
CA ALA A 118 1.11 13.47 22.36
C ALA A 118 2.46 14.12 21.97
N GLY A 119 2.45 15.43 21.71
CA GLY A 119 3.67 16.22 21.50
C GLY A 119 4.44 15.93 20.21
N ARG A 120 3.81 15.27 19.24
CA ARG A 120 4.42 14.94 17.94
C ARG A 120 4.01 15.92 16.85
N THR A 121 4.92 16.16 15.92
CA THR A 121 4.79 17.07 14.78
C THR A 121 5.07 16.35 13.46
N PRO A 122 4.73 16.92 12.29
CA PRO A 122 5.07 16.34 10.99
C PRO A 122 6.55 15.97 10.81
N ALA A 123 7.48 16.62 11.52
CA ALA A 123 8.89 16.29 11.47
C ALA A 123 9.26 14.96 12.18
N ASP A 124 8.37 14.46 13.05
CA ASP A 124 8.62 13.27 13.88
C ASP A 124 8.12 11.96 13.24
N ILE A 125 7.27 12.02 12.20
CA ILE A 125 6.64 10.84 11.60
C ILE A 125 6.76 10.93 10.07
N ASP A 126 7.86 10.41 9.54
CA ASP A 126 8.11 10.24 8.10
C ASP A 126 9.04 9.03 7.91
N PHE A 127 8.43 7.86 7.68
CA PHE A 127 9.14 6.63 7.35
C PHE A 127 8.37 5.83 6.31
N ILE A 128 9.02 4.87 5.67
CA ILE A 128 8.40 3.98 4.67
C ILE A 128 8.51 2.54 5.13
N VAL A 129 7.39 1.83 5.15
CA VAL A 129 7.39 0.37 5.31
C VAL A 129 7.61 -0.27 3.93
N VAL A 130 8.63 -1.12 3.83
CA VAL A 130 8.93 -1.97 2.68
C VAL A 130 8.56 -3.40 3.06
N ARG A 131 7.41 -3.85 2.59
CA ARG A 131 6.85 -5.17 2.89
C ARG A 131 7.19 -6.15 1.77
N GLU A 132 7.65 -7.35 2.14
CA GLU A 132 7.69 -8.51 1.25
C GLU A 132 6.26 -8.91 0.89
N ASN A 133 5.95 -9.11 -0.39
CA ASN A 133 4.56 -9.14 -0.84
C ASN A 133 4.15 -10.41 -1.61
N THR A 134 5.04 -11.40 -1.73
CA THR A 134 4.86 -12.58 -2.59
C THR A 134 4.99 -13.92 -1.86
N GLU A 135 5.67 -13.98 -0.72
CA GLU A 135 5.89 -15.18 0.07
C GLU A 135 5.68 -14.90 1.58
N GLY A 136 6.38 -15.61 2.46
CA GLY A 136 6.32 -15.44 3.90
C GLY A 136 5.16 -16.17 4.56
N GLU A 137 4.55 -15.53 5.55
CA GLU A 137 3.47 -16.09 6.37
C GLU A 137 2.14 -16.18 5.62
N TYR A 138 1.97 -15.38 4.57
CA TYR A 138 0.84 -15.51 3.67
C TYR A 138 1.16 -16.66 2.74
N SER A 139 0.60 -17.83 3.00
CA SER A 139 0.89 -19.02 2.23
C SER A 139 -0.37 -19.85 2.02
N SER A 140 -0.35 -20.62 0.93
CA SER A 140 -1.33 -21.66 0.63
C SER A 140 -0.75 -23.06 0.88
N SER A 141 0.33 -23.16 1.68
CA SER A 141 0.99 -24.41 2.04
C SER A 141 0.49 -24.89 3.40
N GLY A 142 -0.10 -26.08 3.43
CA GLY A 142 -0.69 -26.65 4.63
C GLY A 142 -1.94 -27.44 4.29
N GLY A 143 -2.88 -27.50 5.23
CA GLY A 143 -4.15 -28.19 5.01
C GLY A 143 -4.87 -28.54 6.30
N ARG A 144 -6.07 -29.12 6.15
CA ARG A 144 -6.93 -29.58 7.26
C ARG A 144 -7.12 -31.09 7.17
N MET A 145 -7.01 -31.78 8.30
CA MET A 145 -7.26 -33.20 8.44
C MET A 145 -8.45 -33.46 9.37
N PHE A 146 -9.21 -34.53 9.07
CA PHE A 146 -10.34 -35.02 9.86
C PHE A 146 -11.43 -33.96 10.18
N PRO A 147 -11.92 -33.22 9.17
CA PRO A 147 -12.80 -32.09 9.39
C PRO A 147 -14.08 -32.48 10.15
N GLY A 148 -14.45 -31.69 11.16
CA GLY A 148 -15.68 -31.88 11.93
C GLY A 148 -15.63 -33.01 12.97
N THR A 149 -14.44 -33.53 13.27
CA THR A 149 -14.25 -34.57 14.31
C THR A 149 -13.37 -34.05 15.46
N PRO A 150 -13.38 -34.68 16.65
CA PRO A 150 -12.45 -34.33 17.72
C PRO A 150 -10.95 -34.51 17.39
N ARG A 151 -10.62 -35.18 16.26
CA ARG A 151 -9.24 -35.35 15.78
C ARG A 151 -8.81 -34.28 14.77
N GLU A 152 -9.65 -33.26 14.56
CA GLU A 152 -9.39 -32.21 13.60
C GLU A 152 -8.04 -31.53 13.84
N PHE A 153 -7.30 -31.32 12.75
CA PHE A 153 -5.96 -30.75 12.77
C PHE A 153 -5.77 -29.84 11.56
N VAL A 154 -5.08 -28.71 11.75
CA VAL A 154 -4.77 -27.75 10.69
C VAL A 154 -3.28 -27.45 10.72
N THR A 155 -2.68 -27.44 9.53
CA THR A 155 -1.30 -26.98 9.30
C THR A 155 -1.33 -25.78 8.38
N GLN A 156 -0.44 -24.84 8.63
CA GLN A 156 -0.18 -23.68 7.79
C GLN A 156 1.31 -23.38 7.90
N ASP A 157 2.00 -23.40 6.77
CA ASP A 157 3.43 -23.16 6.72
C ASP A 157 3.71 -21.70 6.37
N SER A 158 4.82 -21.16 6.85
CA SER A 158 5.38 -19.90 6.37
C SER A 158 6.61 -20.20 5.53
N VAL A 159 6.65 -19.72 4.29
CA VAL A 159 7.69 -20.09 3.32
C VAL A 159 8.52 -18.86 2.98
N PHE A 160 9.81 -18.92 3.29
CA PHE A 160 10.77 -17.87 2.99
C PHE A 160 11.86 -18.44 2.09
N THR A 161 12.13 -17.77 0.98
CA THR A 161 13.19 -18.15 0.04
C THR A 161 14.33 -17.17 0.12
N ARG A 162 15.54 -17.62 -0.26
CA ARG A 162 16.68 -16.70 -0.38
C ARG A 162 16.38 -15.56 -1.34
N VAL A 163 15.76 -15.87 -2.48
CA VAL A 163 15.46 -14.88 -3.53
C VAL A 163 14.50 -13.82 -3.00
N GLY A 164 13.41 -14.22 -2.34
CA GLY A 164 12.42 -13.31 -1.78
C GLY A 164 12.98 -12.42 -0.68
N CYS A 165 13.70 -12.99 0.29
CA CYS A 165 14.37 -12.22 1.35
C CYS A 165 15.41 -11.23 0.78
N ASP A 166 16.30 -11.70 -0.09
CA ASP A 166 17.39 -10.86 -0.59
C ASP A 166 16.87 -9.68 -1.43
N ARG A 167 15.86 -9.89 -2.28
CA ARG A 167 15.35 -8.82 -3.16
C ARG A 167 14.59 -7.73 -2.41
N VAL A 168 13.78 -8.08 -1.40
CA VAL A 168 13.06 -7.08 -0.60
C VAL A 168 14.01 -6.27 0.28
N MET A 169 15.02 -6.92 0.87
CA MET A 169 16.05 -6.24 1.65
C MET A 169 16.87 -5.33 0.76
N LYS A 170 17.34 -5.81 -0.39
CA LYS A 170 18.07 -4.99 -1.36
C LYS A 170 17.28 -3.73 -1.73
N TYR A 171 16.00 -3.87 -2.05
CA TYR A 171 15.13 -2.73 -2.33
C TYR A 171 15.08 -1.74 -1.16
N ALA A 172 14.92 -2.23 0.07
CA ALA A 172 14.88 -1.38 1.26
C ALA A 172 16.19 -0.59 1.46
N PHE A 173 17.34 -1.23 1.26
CA PHE A 173 18.65 -0.56 1.33
C PHE A 173 18.84 0.47 0.21
N GLU A 174 18.44 0.15 -1.03
CA GLU A 174 18.50 1.09 -2.16
C GLU A 174 17.56 2.28 -1.96
N LEU A 175 16.37 2.05 -1.41
CA LEU A 175 15.46 3.12 -1.02
C LEU A 175 16.06 4.00 0.08
N ALA A 176 16.68 3.41 1.11
CA ALA A 176 17.32 4.18 2.18
C ALA A 176 18.46 5.08 1.65
N MET A 177 19.15 4.69 0.58
CA MET A 177 20.21 5.50 -0.04
C MET A 177 19.69 6.81 -0.65
N THR A 178 18.41 6.85 -1.07
CA THR A 178 17.78 8.07 -1.62
C THR A 178 17.21 8.98 -0.52
N ARG A 179 17.08 8.46 0.71
CA ARG A 179 16.54 9.18 1.85
C ARG A 179 17.66 9.89 2.63
N LYS A 180 17.28 10.96 3.33
CA LYS A 180 18.25 11.82 4.05
C LYS A 180 18.87 11.11 5.26
N ARG A 181 18.09 10.29 5.97
CA ARG A 181 18.53 9.64 7.21
C ARG A 181 19.35 8.37 6.98
N ARG A 182 19.23 7.76 5.79
CA ARG A 182 20.02 6.59 5.35
C ARG A 182 19.99 5.48 6.40
N LYS A 183 18.79 5.10 6.82
CA LYS A 183 18.59 4.09 7.87
C LYS A 183 17.60 3.01 7.44
N VAL A 184 17.94 1.75 7.71
CA VAL A 184 17.04 0.60 7.52
C VAL A 184 16.85 -0.14 8.85
N THR A 185 15.59 -0.31 9.24
CA THR A 185 15.18 -1.11 10.39
C THR A 185 14.58 -2.43 9.91
N SER A 186 15.04 -3.57 10.43
CA SER A 186 14.47 -4.89 10.14
C SER A 186 13.45 -5.31 11.21
N ALA A 187 12.25 -5.70 10.78
CA ALA A 187 11.23 -6.33 11.63
C ALA A 187 11.45 -7.84 11.69
N THR A 188 11.63 -8.41 12.88
CA THR A 188 11.91 -9.84 13.08
C THR A 188 11.11 -10.44 14.23
N LYS A 189 11.16 -11.77 14.42
CA LYS A 189 10.73 -12.44 15.65
C LYS A 189 11.57 -13.70 15.91
N SER A 190 12.88 -13.56 15.75
CA SER A 190 13.86 -14.66 15.79
C SER A 190 14.04 -15.37 17.13
N ASN A 191 13.42 -14.87 18.19
CA ASN A 191 13.35 -15.58 19.47
C ASN A 191 12.22 -16.62 19.53
N GLY A 192 11.05 -16.32 18.96
CA GLY A 192 9.87 -17.18 18.99
C GLY A 192 9.70 -18.04 17.75
N ILE A 193 10.14 -17.55 16.59
CA ILE A 193 10.06 -18.26 15.30
C ILE A 193 11.46 -18.74 14.95
N THR A 194 11.78 -20.00 15.24
CA THR A 194 13.16 -20.49 15.33
C THR A 194 13.84 -20.84 14.00
N PHE A 195 13.10 -20.81 12.87
CA PHE A 195 13.68 -21.13 11.56
C PHE A 195 13.64 -19.93 10.62
N THR A 196 12.46 -19.43 10.28
CA THR A 196 12.30 -18.40 9.24
C THR A 196 12.85 -17.04 9.67
N MET A 197 12.72 -16.67 10.95
CA MET A 197 13.18 -15.36 11.42
C MET A 197 14.69 -15.28 11.69
N PRO A 198 15.37 -16.29 12.27
CA PRO A 198 16.84 -16.34 12.28
C PRO A 198 17.40 -16.30 10.86
N TYR A 199 16.80 -17.04 9.92
CA TYR A 199 17.20 -16.98 8.52
C TYR A 199 17.00 -15.57 7.92
N TRP A 200 15.86 -14.90 8.19
CA TRP A 200 15.65 -13.50 7.80
C TRP A 200 16.73 -12.57 8.39
N ASP A 201 17.11 -12.75 9.66
CA ASP A 201 18.15 -11.96 10.32
C ASP A 201 19.54 -12.20 9.67
N GLU A 202 19.86 -13.45 9.32
CA GLU A 202 21.08 -13.81 8.57
C GLU A 202 21.12 -13.10 7.21
N ARG A 203 20.02 -13.17 6.44
CA ARG A 203 19.92 -12.49 5.13
C ARG A 203 20.06 -10.98 5.28
N PHE A 204 19.47 -10.39 6.32
CA PHE A 204 19.57 -8.95 6.58
C PHE A 204 21.01 -8.53 6.89
N ALA A 205 21.73 -9.31 7.71
CA ALA A 205 23.13 -9.05 8.02
C ALA A 205 24.02 -9.13 6.76
N GLU A 206 23.80 -10.13 5.91
CA GLU A 206 24.51 -10.25 4.62
C GLU A 206 24.22 -9.08 3.67
N MET A 207 22.97 -8.60 3.64
CA MET A 207 22.62 -7.43 2.84
C MET A 207 23.26 -6.16 3.40
N ALA A 208 23.17 -5.93 4.71
CA ALA A 208 23.74 -4.76 5.38
C ALA A 208 25.24 -4.61 5.11
N ALA A 209 25.99 -5.72 5.08
CA ALA A 209 27.43 -5.72 4.77
C ALA A 209 27.76 -5.12 3.38
N GLN A 210 26.81 -5.13 2.44
CA GLN A 210 26.98 -4.56 1.09
C GLN A 210 26.70 -3.04 1.04
N TYR A 211 26.11 -2.46 2.10
CA TYR A 211 25.70 -1.06 2.18
C TYR A 211 26.29 -0.36 3.43
N PRO A 212 27.63 -0.23 3.56
CA PRO A 212 28.27 0.31 4.77
C PRO A 212 27.93 1.77 5.08
N GLY A 213 27.33 2.51 4.13
CA GLY A 213 26.84 3.88 4.31
C GLY A 213 25.42 3.99 4.88
N ILE A 214 24.75 2.87 5.16
CA ILE A 214 23.41 2.82 5.72
C ILE A 214 23.49 2.38 7.18
N THR A 215 22.84 3.14 8.07
CA THR A 215 22.70 2.75 9.48
C THR A 215 21.62 1.67 9.59
N THR A 216 21.86 0.62 10.37
CA THR A 216 20.89 -0.48 10.52
C THR A 216 20.57 -0.78 11.97
N ASP A 217 19.32 -1.15 12.24
CA ASP A 217 18.90 -1.79 13.48
C ASP A 217 17.85 -2.88 13.19
N GLN A 218 17.58 -3.70 14.21
CA GLN A 218 16.63 -4.81 14.13
C GLN A 218 15.82 -4.83 15.41
N PHE A 219 14.51 -5.00 15.28
CA PHE A 219 13.62 -5.09 16.43
C PHE A 219 12.68 -6.28 16.28
N HIS A 220 12.38 -6.94 17.40
CA HIS A 220 11.27 -7.89 17.41
C HIS A 220 9.95 -7.16 17.14
N ILE A 221 9.04 -7.80 16.39
CA ILE A 221 7.81 -7.16 15.89
C ILE A 221 6.95 -6.55 17.02
N ASP A 222 6.95 -7.15 18.20
CA ASP A 222 6.23 -6.64 19.38
C ASP A 222 6.81 -5.31 19.89
N ILE A 223 8.12 -5.25 20.16
CA ILE A 223 8.75 -4.00 20.60
C ILE A 223 8.82 -2.96 19.48
N LEU A 224 8.91 -3.38 18.22
CA LEU A 224 8.83 -2.49 17.06
C LEU A 224 7.49 -1.78 16.99
N CYS A 225 6.38 -2.51 17.18
CA CYS A 225 5.05 -1.90 17.29
C CYS A 225 4.97 -0.89 18.45
N ALA A 226 5.55 -1.20 19.61
CA ALA A 226 5.62 -0.26 20.72
C ALA A 226 6.46 0.99 20.38
N HIS A 227 7.57 0.83 19.67
CA HIS A 227 8.41 1.95 19.22
C HIS A 227 7.74 2.80 18.13
N PHE A 228 6.88 2.27 17.28
CA PHE A 228 6.07 3.10 16.36
C PHE A 228 5.20 4.11 17.14
N VAL A 229 4.74 3.74 18.34
CA VAL A 229 3.96 4.62 19.22
C VAL A 229 4.86 5.55 20.03
N GLN A 230 5.92 5.02 20.64
CA GLN A 230 6.76 5.76 21.57
C GLN A 230 7.77 6.67 20.86
N HIS A 231 8.36 6.18 19.78
CA HIS A 231 9.50 6.76 19.08
C HIS A 231 9.37 6.62 17.54
N PRO A 232 8.27 7.08 16.92
CA PRO A 232 8.16 7.06 15.45
C PRO A 232 9.30 7.82 14.77
N ASP A 233 9.91 8.78 15.47
CA ASP A 233 11.06 9.57 15.03
C ASP A 233 12.34 8.76 14.84
N TRP A 234 12.40 7.48 15.24
CA TRP A 234 13.58 6.64 15.04
C TRP A 234 13.70 6.03 13.65
N PHE A 235 12.60 5.99 12.88
CA PHE A 235 12.51 5.17 11.67
C PHE A 235 12.67 5.98 10.39
N ASP A 236 13.18 5.33 9.34
CA ASP A 236 13.36 5.92 8.00
C ASP A 236 12.83 4.96 6.93
N VAL A 237 13.47 3.80 6.78
CA VAL A 237 12.95 2.65 6.04
C VAL A 237 12.80 1.48 7.00
N VAL A 238 11.64 0.84 7.01
CA VAL A 238 11.36 -0.34 7.83
C VAL A 238 11.06 -1.51 6.89
N VAL A 239 11.91 -2.52 6.87
CA VAL A 239 11.69 -3.74 6.06
C VAL A 239 11.07 -4.84 6.92
N GLY A 240 10.05 -5.51 6.40
CA GLY A 240 9.38 -6.60 7.10
C GLY A 240 8.88 -7.70 6.16
N SER A 241 8.67 -8.89 6.73
CA SER A 241 7.99 -10.00 6.07
C SER A 241 6.56 -9.63 5.68
N ASN A 242 5.87 -10.53 4.99
CA ASN A 242 4.52 -10.28 4.49
C ASN A 242 3.54 -9.92 5.62
N LEU A 243 3.49 -10.71 6.69
CA LEU A 243 2.61 -10.42 7.83
C LEU A 243 3.08 -9.23 8.67
N PHE A 244 4.38 -9.13 8.95
CA PHE A 244 4.90 -8.04 9.80
C PHE A 244 4.78 -6.69 9.10
N GLY A 245 5.08 -6.66 7.80
CA GLY A 245 4.85 -5.49 6.96
C GLY A 245 3.38 -5.08 6.92
N ASP A 246 2.45 -6.04 6.88
CA ASP A 246 1.01 -5.75 6.95
C ASP A 246 0.66 -4.99 8.23
N ILE A 247 0.98 -5.58 9.39
CA ILE A 247 0.70 -5.03 10.72
C ILE A 247 1.31 -3.63 10.87
N LEU A 248 2.59 -3.47 10.54
CA LEU A 248 3.30 -2.20 10.69
C LEU A 248 2.74 -1.12 9.76
N SER A 249 2.27 -1.52 8.58
CA SER A 249 1.74 -0.59 7.60
C SER A 249 0.29 -0.15 7.85
N ASP A 250 -0.43 -0.82 8.75
CA ASP A 250 -1.69 -0.33 9.32
C ASP A 250 -1.42 0.53 10.56
N LEU A 251 -0.47 0.10 11.40
CA LEU A 251 -0.08 0.83 12.61
C LEU A 251 0.56 2.19 12.28
N GLY A 252 1.44 2.25 11.29
CA GLY A 252 2.14 3.47 10.87
C GLY A 252 1.19 4.62 10.52
N PRO A 253 0.22 4.42 9.62
CA PRO A 253 -0.83 5.40 9.34
C PRO A 253 -1.71 5.74 10.53
N ALA A 254 -2.04 4.76 11.38
CA ALA A 254 -2.83 5.00 12.59
C ALA A 254 -2.10 5.95 13.55
N VAL A 255 -0.78 5.79 13.74
CA VAL A 255 0.03 6.73 14.51
C VAL A 255 0.28 8.05 13.78
N ALA A 256 0.29 8.06 12.44
CA ALA A 256 0.38 9.28 11.64
C ALA A 256 -0.94 10.09 11.60
N GLY A 257 -2.04 9.53 12.10
CA GLY A 257 -3.29 10.26 12.35
C GLY A 257 -4.52 9.75 11.61
N SER A 258 -4.36 9.18 10.41
CA SER A 258 -5.48 8.56 9.70
C SER A 258 -5.00 7.52 8.70
N ILE A 259 -5.59 6.32 8.77
CA ILE A 259 -5.44 5.25 7.78
C ILE A 259 -6.01 5.68 6.41
N GLY A 260 -6.99 6.60 6.39
CA GLY A 260 -7.60 7.12 5.16
C GLY A 260 -6.66 7.91 4.25
N ILE A 261 -5.50 8.35 4.76
CA ILE A 261 -4.47 9.05 3.99
C ILE A 261 -3.44 8.07 3.39
N ALA A 262 -3.33 6.86 3.92
CA ALA A 262 -2.20 5.98 3.61
C ALA A 262 -2.30 5.36 2.21
N PRO A 263 -1.32 5.62 1.32
CA PRO A 263 -1.24 5.00 0.02
C PRO A 263 -0.45 3.69 0.08
N SER A 264 -0.54 2.91 -0.98
CA SER A 264 0.39 1.81 -1.20
C SER A 264 0.71 1.57 -2.67
N ALA A 265 1.88 0.99 -2.91
CA ALA A 265 2.31 0.53 -4.22
C ALA A 265 2.86 -0.89 -4.12
N ASN A 266 2.27 -1.80 -4.88
CA ASN A 266 2.70 -3.17 -5.07
C ASN A 266 3.49 -3.21 -6.39
N ILE A 267 4.81 -3.24 -6.29
CA ILE A 267 5.72 -2.93 -7.37
C ILE A 267 6.42 -4.21 -7.83
N ASN A 268 6.47 -4.41 -9.14
CA ASN A 268 7.49 -5.22 -9.80
C ASN A 268 8.62 -4.27 -10.25
N PRO A 269 9.74 -4.16 -9.50
CA PRO A 269 10.75 -3.12 -9.74
C PRO A 269 11.38 -3.18 -11.13
N GLU A 270 11.47 -4.38 -11.71
CA GLU A 270 12.02 -4.63 -13.04
C GLU A 270 11.09 -4.16 -14.17
N ARG A 271 9.82 -3.83 -13.86
CA ARG A 271 8.79 -3.41 -14.81
C ARG A 271 8.53 -4.46 -15.91
N ALA A 272 8.77 -5.73 -15.60
CA ALA A 272 8.42 -6.86 -16.47
C ALA A 272 6.91 -7.11 -16.49
N HIS A 273 6.22 -6.68 -15.43
CA HIS A 273 4.77 -6.77 -15.25
C HIS A 273 4.22 -5.44 -14.72
N PRO A 274 2.93 -5.14 -14.94
CA PRO A 274 2.33 -3.93 -14.39
C PRO A 274 2.36 -3.95 -12.86
N SER A 275 2.78 -2.84 -12.28
CA SER A 275 2.66 -2.59 -10.83
C SER A 275 1.23 -2.18 -10.48
N MET A 276 0.83 -2.37 -9.22
CA MET A 276 -0.52 -2.06 -8.73
C MET A 276 -0.49 -1.03 -7.61
N PHE A 277 -1.34 -0.01 -7.69
CA PHE A 277 -1.41 1.10 -6.74
C PHE A 277 -2.80 1.16 -6.11
N GLU A 278 -2.85 1.10 -4.79
CA GLU A 278 -4.09 1.00 -3.99
C GLU A 278 -3.89 1.69 -2.63
N PRO A 279 -4.92 2.26 -2.00
CA PRO A 279 -4.85 2.71 -0.63
C PRO A 279 -4.59 1.53 0.33
N VAL A 280 -4.06 1.81 1.52
CA VAL A 280 -3.88 0.79 2.56
C VAL A 280 -5.22 0.31 3.13
N HIS A 281 -6.21 1.20 3.24
CA HIS A 281 -7.50 0.89 3.84
C HIS A 281 -8.30 -0.12 3.01
N GLY A 282 -9.14 -0.92 3.69
CA GLY A 282 -10.09 -1.82 3.04
C GLY A 282 -11.32 -1.10 2.45
N SER A 283 -12.37 -1.88 2.14
CA SER A 283 -13.59 -1.41 1.47
C SER A 283 -14.58 -0.64 2.36
N ALA A 284 -14.33 -0.61 3.68
CA ALA A 284 -15.12 0.09 4.70
C ALA A 284 -16.65 0.02 4.49
N PRO A 285 -17.27 -1.18 4.56
CA PRO A 285 -18.70 -1.37 4.27
C PRO A 285 -19.65 -0.55 5.15
N ASP A 286 -19.20 -0.17 6.35
CA ASP A 286 -19.94 0.63 7.31
C ASP A 286 -20.13 2.10 6.87
N ILE A 287 -19.27 2.62 5.99
CA ILE A 287 -19.35 3.99 5.46
C ILE A 287 -19.58 4.08 3.95
N ALA A 288 -19.53 2.96 3.23
CA ALA A 288 -19.82 2.90 1.80
C ALA A 288 -21.22 3.46 1.46
N GLY A 289 -21.30 4.21 0.36
CA GLY A 289 -22.49 4.91 -0.11
C GLY A 289 -22.81 6.21 0.64
N LYS A 290 -22.03 6.59 1.66
CA LYS A 290 -22.31 7.77 2.49
C LYS A 290 -21.53 9.01 2.10
N ASN A 291 -20.57 8.90 1.18
CA ASN A 291 -19.80 10.04 0.67
C ASN A 291 -19.02 10.79 1.76
N ILE A 292 -18.47 10.03 2.70
CA ILE A 292 -17.68 10.53 3.84
C ILE A 292 -16.31 9.84 3.96
N CYS A 293 -15.96 8.99 2.99
CA CYS A 293 -14.65 8.35 2.96
C CYS A 293 -13.56 9.35 2.55
N ASN A 294 -12.34 9.13 3.02
CA ASN A 294 -11.21 9.99 2.69
C ASN A 294 -10.58 9.55 1.36
N PRO A 295 -10.57 10.38 0.30
CA PRO A 295 -9.98 9.99 -0.97
C PRO A 295 -8.45 10.17 -1.03
N ILE A 296 -7.81 10.74 0.00
CA ILE A 296 -6.39 11.11 -0.04
C ILE A 296 -5.49 9.89 -0.24
N GLY A 297 -5.74 8.76 0.42
CA GLY A 297 -4.95 7.53 0.23
C GLY A 297 -4.99 7.03 -1.21
N GLN A 298 -6.16 7.07 -1.86
CA GLN A 298 -6.31 6.72 -3.27
C GLN A 298 -5.57 7.70 -4.19
N ILE A 299 -5.71 9.01 -3.95
CA ILE A 299 -5.07 10.06 -4.74
C ILE A 299 -3.55 9.97 -4.62
N TRP A 300 -3.03 9.76 -3.41
CA TRP A 300 -1.59 9.61 -3.18
C TRP A 300 -1.06 8.30 -3.79
N SER A 301 -1.83 7.21 -3.78
CA SER A 301 -1.50 6.00 -4.55
C SER A 301 -1.39 6.30 -6.06
N GLY A 302 -2.25 7.18 -6.57
CA GLY A 302 -2.16 7.69 -7.93
C GLY A 302 -0.88 8.50 -8.20
N ALA A 303 -0.43 9.30 -7.24
CA ALA A 303 0.86 9.99 -7.34
C ALA A 303 2.03 9.00 -7.38
N MET A 304 2.03 7.97 -6.52
CA MET A 304 3.04 6.90 -6.56
C MET A 304 3.05 6.16 -7.91
N MET A 305 1.86 5.97 -8.51
CA MET A 305 1.74 5.41 -9.86
C MET A 305 2.41 6.29 -10.92
N LEU A 306 2.13 7.59 -10.90
CA LEU A 306 2.75 8.54 -11.84
C LEU A 306 4.28 8.58 -11.69
N GLU A 307 4.79 8.57 -10.46
CA GLU A 307 6.23 8.48 -10.20
C GLU A 307 6.83 7.21 -10.80
N HIS A 308 6.18 6.05 -10.59
CA HIS A 308 6.62 4.79 -11.18
C HIS A 308 6.61 4.82 -12.72
N LEU A 309 5.60 5.44 -13.34
CA LEU A 309 5.48 5.59 -14.80
C LEU A 309 6.50 6.59 -15.38
N GLY A 310 7.19 7.36 -14.55
CA GLY A 310 8.21 8.34 -14.92
C GLY A 310 7.69 9.78 -14.99
N GLU A 311 6.45 10.04 -14.54
CA GLU A 311 5.84 11.37 -14.46
C GLU A 311 6.10 12.01 -13.08
N ALA A 312 7.37 12.04 -12.66
CA ALA A 312 7.79 12.44 -11.31
C ALA A 312 7.35 13.86 -10.92
N ALA A 313 7.38 14.81 -11.86
CA ALA A 313 6.93 16.18 -11.62
C ALA A 313 5.42 16.25 -11.32
N ALA A 314 4.61 15.43 -12.00
CA ALA A 314 3.18 15.34 -11.76
C ALA A 314 2.87 14.67 -10.42
N ALA A 315 3.60 13.61 -10.08
CA ALA A 315 3.49 12.96 -8.77
C ALA A 315 3.80 13.93 -7.62
N ALA A 316 4.91 14.68 -7.72
CA ALA A 316 5.30 15.69 -6.74
C ALA A 316 4.22 16.78 -6.59
N ALA A 317 3.67 17.27 -7.69
CA ALA A 317 2.62 18.29 -7.66
C ALA A 317 1.33 17.83 -6.95
N ILE A 318 0.97 16.54 -7.08
CA ILE A 318 -0.18 15.96 -6.34
C ILE A 318 0.13 15.92 -4.85
N LEU A 319 1.32 15.44 -4.46
CA LEU A 319 1.70 15.37 -3.04
C LEU A 319 1.77 16.77 -2.41
N ASP A 320 2.36 17.74 -3.10
CA ASP A 320 2.41 19.14 -2.68
C ASP A 320 1.01 19.77 -2.57
N ALA A 321 0.07 19.37 -3.43
CA ALA A 321 -1.32 19.82 -3.33
C ALA A 321 -2.02 19.23 -2.09
N ILE A 322 -1.79 17.96 -1.77
CA ILE A 322 -2.29 17.33 -0.54
C ILE A 322 -1.75 18.05 0.69
N GLU A 323 -0.43 18.25 0.76
CA GLU A 323 0.21 18.90 1.90
C GLU A 323 -0.27 20.34 2.10
N ARG A 324 -0.36 21.13 1.02
CA ARG A 324 -0.86 22.52 1.09
C ARG A 324 -2.33 22.57 1.50
N LEU A 325 -3.19 21.75 0.89
CA LEU A 325 -4.62 21.72 1.22
C LEU A 325 -4.84 21.43 2.70
N LEU A 326 -4.10 20.45 3.25
CA LEU A 326 -4.20 20.10 4.66
C LEU A 326 -3.60 21.19 5.56
N ALA A 327 -2.44 21.75 5.23
CA ALA A 327 -1.78 22.81 6.00
C ALA A 327 -2.62 24.09 6.09
N GLU A 328 -3.23 24.50 4.98
CA GLU A 328 -3.97 25.76 4.83
C GLU A 328 -5.43 25.67 5.33
N GLY A 329 -5.84 24.52 5.87
CA GLY A 329 -7.18 24.34 6.43
C GLY A 329 -8.27 24.14 5.38
N GLY A 330 -7.93 23.58 4.21
CA GLY A 330 -8.88 23.19 3.18
C GLY A 330 -9.89 22.14 3.63
N PRO A 331 -10.83 21.72 2.75
CA PRO A 331 -11.82 20.70 3.06
C PRO A 331 -11.18 19.40 3.56
N ARG A 332 -11.74 18.86 4.64
CA ARG A 332 -11.31 17.62 5.31
C ARG A 332 -12.51 16.72 5.54
N THR A 333 -12.33 15.42 5.32
CA THR A 333 -13.29 14.39 5.71
C THR A 333 -13.30 14.19 7.22
N ARG A 334 -14.26 13.40 7.69
CA ARG A 334 -14.56 13.24 9.12
C ARG A 334 -13.43 12.60 9.92
N ASP A 335 -12.70 11.67 9.31
CA ASP A 335 -11.53 11.02 9.90
C ASP A 335 -10.39 12.01 10.21
N LEU A 336 -10.35 13.15 9.51
CA LEU A 336 -9.42 14.26 9.77
C LEU A 336 -10.04 15.40 10.59
N GLY A 337 -11.21 15.16 11.20
CA GLY A 337 -11.93 16.12 12.03
C GLY A 337 -12.67 17.21 11.25
N GLY A 338 -12.87 17.05 9.94
CA GLY A 338 -13.64 17.96 9.11
C GLY A 338 -15.07 17.47 8.84
N GLN A 339 -15.75 18.17 7.93
CA GLN A 339 -17.15 17.90 7.54
C GLN A 339 -17.35 17.84 6.02
N ALA A 340 -16.27 17.89 5.26
CA ALA A 340 -16.31 17.81 3.80
C ALA A 340 -16.67 16.39 3.35
N SER A 341 -17.34 16.29 2.21
CA SER A 341 -17.60 15.01 1.56
C SER A 341 -16.37 14.47 0.83
N THR A 342 -16.43 13.20 0.42
CA THR A 342 -15.40 12.59 -0.43
C THR A 342 -15.13 13.44 -1.67
N GLN A 343 -16.19 13.90 -2.37
CA GLN A 343 -15.99 14.69 -3.59
C GLN A 343 -15.54 16.12 -3.35
N ASP A 344 -15.88 16.73 -2.20
CA ASP A 344 -15.37 18.07 -1.87
C ASP A 344 -13.84 18.07 -1.76
N VAL A 345 -13.27 17.05 -1.12
CA VAL A 345 -11.81 16.88 -1.00
C VAL A 345 -11.20 16.60 -2.37
N GLY A 346 -11.74 15.65 -3.13
CA GLY A 346 -11.17 15.31 -4.44
C GLY A 346 -11.28 16.44 -5.49
N ARG A 347 -12.36 17.24 -5.46
CA ARG A 347 -12.48 18.46 -6.28
C ARG A 347 -11.44 19.50 -5.89
N ALA A 348 -11.30 19.78 -4.59
CA ALA A 348 -10.34 20.77 -4.12
C ALA A 348 -8.89 20.38 -4.45
N LEU A 349 -8.53 19.10 -4.36
CA LEU A 349 -7.21 18.61 -4.76
C LEU A 349 -6.98 18.72 -6.28
N ALA A 350 -7.98 18.39 -7.10
CA ALA A 350 -7.86 18.53 -8.55
C ALA A 350 -7.66 20.00 -8.97
N GLU A 351 -8.39 20.93 -8.32
CA GLU A 351 -8.22 22.37 -8.53
C GLU A 351 -6.82 22.84 -8.10
N ALA A 352 -6.34 22.43 -6.92
CA ALA A 352 -5.02 22.78 -6.42
C ALA A 352 -3.88 22.26 -7.32
N VAL A 353 -4.03 21.05 -7.89
CA VAL A 353 -3.08 20.50 -8.87
C VAL A 353 -3.10 21.28 -10.17
N ALA A 354 -4.28 21.70 -10.65
CA ALA A 354 -4.40 22.44 -11.91
C ALA A 354 -3.86 23.89 -11.83
N GLN A 355 -3.90 24.52 -10.66
CA GLN A 355 -3.52 25.93 -10.46
C GLN A 355 -2.08 26.16 -10.01
N GLY A 356 -1.45 25.17 -9.36
CA GLY A 356 -0.03 25.25 -8.98
C GLY A 356 0.87 25.27 -10.20
#